data_AF-A0A7Y5DC66-F1
#
_entry.id   AF-A0A7Y5DC66-F1
#
_cell.length_a   1.000
_cell.length_b   1.000
_cell.length_c   1.000
_cell.angle_alpha   90.00
_cell.angle_beta   90.00
_cell.angle_gamma   90.00
#
_symmetry.space_group_name_H-M   'P 1'
#
loop_
_entity.id
_entity.type
_entity.pdbx_description
1 polymer ?
#
loop_
_entity_poly.entity_id
_entity_poly.type
_entity_poly.pdbx_seq_one_letter_code
_entity_poly.pdbx_strand_id
1 'polypeptide(L)'
;MNFTHWWQLVFYAFCFITLIQLFYYGFFFMRLAFYKPKAKTSFQTQPVSVIICARDEAANLAKNLPGSLVQQYRTTHEVIVVDDNSFDDSKYLLEEFQKTFKQLHVVELKQEAKFIPGKKFPLSIGIKTAKYELVLLTDADCVPASEFWIDKMQETYEEDTEIVLGYGPYHKKNGLLNKLIRWETFHTAMQYLSYAIAGKPYMGVGRNLSYKKSVFFRHKGFTAHNNIASGDDDLFIKTAATPTNTKINIDADTFTLSEPAKSWGQWLKQKRRHYSTAKYYKGIHKFLLGLYSLSQFLFYPLLIASILFYGWQYALIVFGIRFIMQGIVYYKCMKKLNETDLYPWFLFLDIWMFFYYIIFSLALIRRPGRKW
;
A
#
# COMPACT_ATOMS: atom_id res chain seq x y z
N MET A 1 -14.88 8.85 -47.37
CA MET A 1 -14.18 7.86 -46.52
C MET A 1 -15.19 6.78 -46.15
N ASN A 2 -15.09 5.60 -46.76
CA ASN A 2 -15.99 4.49 -46.47
C ASN A 2 -15.72 3.95 -45.06
N PHE A 3 -16.73 4.03 -44.19
CA PHE A 3 -16.72 3.43 -42.85
C PHE A 3 -16.77 1.88 -42.89
N THR A 4 -16.50 1.22 -44.02
CA THR A 4 -16.75 -0.22 -44.24
C THR A 4 -15.84 -1.18 -43.44
N HIS A 5 -15.02 -0.69 -42.50
CA HIS A 5 -14.14 -1.53 -41.67
C HIS A 5 -14.11 -1.13 -40.19
N TRP A 6 -15.06 -0.31 -39.72
CA TRP A 6 -15.03 0.20 -38.35
C TRP A 6 -15.07 -0.91 -37.28
N TRP A 7 -15.74 -2.04 -37.56
CA TRP A 7 -15.78 -3.21 -36.66
C TRP A 7 -14.42 -3.92 -36.53
N GLN A 8 -13.59 -3.92 -37.57
CA GLN A 8 -12.23 -4.45 -37.52
C GLN A 8 -11.35 -3.57 -36.61
N LEU A 9 -11.51 -2.24 -36.70
CA LEU A 9 -10.79 -1.31 -35.83
C LEU A 9 -11.15 -1.51 -34.35
N VAL A 10 -12.43 -1.77 -34.04
CA VAL A 10 -12.88 -2.11 -32.67
C VAL A 10 -12.20 -3.38 -32.18
N PHE A 11 -12.17 -4.44 -32.99
CA PHE A 11 -11.51 -5.69 -32.61
C PHE A 11 -9.98 -5.54 -32.46
N TYR A 12 -9.33 -4.77 -33.33
CA TYR A 12 -7.89 -4.47 -33.20
C TYR A 12 -7.59 -3.64 -31.95
N ALA A 13 -8.45 -2.68 -31.60
CA ALA A 13 -8.35 -1.95 -30.35
C ALA A 13 -8.51 -2.88 -29.14
N PHE A 14 -9.47 -3.81 -29.17
CA PHE A 14 -9.65 -4.83 -28.14
C PHE A 14 -8.40 -5.71 -27.98
N CYS A 15 -7.84 -6.19 -29.09
CA CYS A 15 -6.60 -6.97 -29.08
C CYS A 15 -5.41 -6.18 -28.51
N PHE A 16 -5.27 -4.90 -28.90
CA PHE A 16 -4.21 -4.02 -28.42
C PHE A 16 -4.30 -3.76 -26.91
N ILE A 17 -5.50 -3.42 -26.42
CA ILE A 17 -5.76 -3.26 -24.98
C ILE A 17 -5.50 -4.55 -24.22
N THR A 18 -5.90 -5.69 -24.79
CA THR A 18 -5.60 -7.01 -24.20
C THR A 18 -4.09 -7.24 -24.14
N LEU A 19 -3.34 -6.97 -25.21
CA LEU A 19 -1.89 -7.12 -25.25
C LEU A 19 -1.19 -6.27 -24.18
N ILE A 20 -1.64 -5.02 -23.99
CA ILE A 20 -1.15 -4.16 -22.89
C ILE A 20 -1.36 -4.87 -21.55
N GLN A 21 -2.56 -5.36 -21.27
CA GLN A 21 -2.82 -6.08 -20.02
C GLN A 21 -1.96 -7.34 -19.90
N LEU A 22 -1.83 -8.13 -20.97
CA LEU A 22 -0.99 -9.32 -20.97
C LEU A 22 0.47 -8.97 -20.63
N PHE A 23 0.98 -7.84 -21.14
CA PHE A 23 2.29 -7.32 -20.76
C PHE A 23 2.37 -6.99 -19.26
N TYR A 24 1.37 -6.34 -18.66
CA TYR A 24 1.38 -6.06 -17.21
C TYR A 24 1.38 -7.34 -16.37
N TYR A 25 0.51 -8.29 -16.70
CA TYR A 25 0.42 -9.57 -16.01
C TYR A 25 1.69 -10.41 -16.19
N GLY A 26 2.21 -10.51 -17.41
CA GLY A 26 3.38 -11.33 -17.76
C GLY A 26 4.71 -10.73 -17.30
N PHE A 27 4.87 -9.41 -17.40
CA PHE A 27 6.09 -8.73 -17.00
C PHE A 27 6.03 -8.35 -15.52
N PHE A 28 5.13 -7.45 -15.10
CA PHE A 28 5.16 -6.93 -13.73
C PHE A 28 4.62 -7.95 -12.72
N PHE A 29 3.35 -8.34 -12.83
CA PHE A 29 2.68 -9.07 -11.74
C PHE A 29 3.13 -10.52 -11.60
N MET A 30 3.61 -11.14 -12.67
CA MET A 30 4.22 -12.47 -12.63
C MET A 30 5.44 -12.50 -11.70
N ARG A 31 6.20 -11.41 -11.60
CA ARG A 31 7.34 -11.33 -10.69
C ARG A 31 6.93 -11.50 -9.23
N LEU A 32 5.84 -10.87 -8.79
CA LEU A 32 5.30 -11.09 -7.45
C LEU A 32 4.71 -12.49 -7.31
N ALA A 33 3.93 -12.96 -8.29
CA ALA A 33 3.30 -14.27 -8.28
C ALA A 33 4.29 -15.43 -8.06
N PHE A 34 5.52 -15.30 -8.58
CA PHE A 34 6.58 -16.28 -8.45
C PHE A 34 7.76 -15.83 -7.57
N TYR A 35 7.63 -14.69 -6.88
CA TYR A 35 8.67 -14.19 -5.98
C TYR A 35 8.93 -15.20 -4.85
N LYS A 36 10.19 -15.59 -4.67
CA LYS A 36 10.63 -16.40 -3.54
C LYS A 36 11.64 -15.57 -2.75
N PRO A 37 11.37 -15.28 -1.46
CA PRO A 37 12.38 -14.66 -0.59
C PRO A 37 13.64 -15.51 -0.61
N LYS A 38 14.81 -14.87 -0.71
CA LYS A 38 16.08 -15.59 -0.58
C LYS A 38 16.26 -15.96 0.89
N ALA A 39 16.54 -17.24 1.18
CA ALA A 39 16.97 -17.65 2.50
C ALA A 39 18.34 -17.03 2.80
N LYS A 40 18.49 -16.36 3.95
CA LYS A 40 19.77 -15.78 4.37
C LYS A 40 20.63 -16.81 5.09
N THR A 41 21.92 -16.77 4.81
CA THR A 41 22.96 -17.62 5.39
C THR A 41 23.61 -17.03 6.64
N SER A 42 23.48 -15.72 6.91
CA SER A 42 23.95 -15.08 8.14
C SER A 42 23.07 -13.90 8.54
N PHE A 43 22.67 -13.86 9.81
CA PHE A 43 21.81 -12.81 10.37
C PHE A 43 22.60 -11.97 11.37
N GLN A 44 22.69 -10.66 11.13
CA GLN A 44 22.98 -9.71 12.19
C GLN A 44 21.69 -8.97 12.53
N THR A 45 21.15 -9.25 13.70
CA THR A 45 19.94 -8.58 14.20
C THR A 45 20.31 -7.16 14.64
N GLN A 46 19.76 -6.15 13.95
CA GLN A 46 20.02 -4.74 14.23
C GLN A 46 18.95 -4.18 15.17
N PRO A 47 19.26 -3.26 16.08
CA PRO A 47 18.22 -2.68 16.93
C PRO A 47 17.23 -1.83 16.10
N VAL A 48 15.94 -1.83 16.49
CA VAL A 48 14.84 -1.22 15.72
C VAL A 48 14.05 -0.23 16.56
N SER A 49 13.69 0.91 15.97
CA SER A 49 12.75 1.88 16.54
C SER A 49 11.41 1.77 15.83
N VAL A 50 10.37 1.31 16.52
CA VAL A 50 9.00 1.32 16.00
C VAL A 50 8.41 2.71 16.22
N ILE A 51 7.77 3.29 15.21
CA ILE A 51 7.19 4.63 15.28
C ILE A 51 5.71 4.56 14.94
N ILE A 52 4.90 5.04 15.87
CA ILE A 52 3.44 5.12 15.78
C ILE A 52 3.06 6.57 16.05
N CYS A 53 2.29 7.20 15.17
CA CYS A 53 1.68 8.50 15.48
C CYS A 53 0.20 8.32 15.73
N ALA A 54 -0.30 9.00 16.74
CA ALA A 54 -1.66 8.93 17.22
C ALA A 54 -2.19 10.34 17.44
N ARG A 55 -3.47 10.55 17.17
CA ARG A 55 -4.20 11.75 17.58
C ARG A 55 -5.67 11.41 17.76
N ASP A 56 -6.23 11.63 18.94
CA ASP A 56 -7.59 11.21 19.24
C ASP A 56 -7.82 9.69 18.95
N GLU A 57 -6.83 8.86 19.29
CA GLU A 57 -6.77 7.41 18.96
C GLU A 57 -6.82 6.50 20.21
N ALA A 58 -7.36 6.95 21.34
CA ALA A 58 -7.30 6.21 22.61
C ALA A 58 -7.83 4.77 22.48
N ALA A 59 -8.96 4.60 21.79
CA ALA A 59 -9.57 3.29 21.57
C ALA A 59 -8.70 2.37 20.69
N ASN A 60 -8.04 2.92 19.68
CA ASN A 60 -7.17 2.16 18.79
C ASN A 60 -5.83 1.83 19.47
N LEU A 61 -5.25 2.77 20.23
CA LEU A 61 -4.07 2.52 21.05
C LEU A 61 -4.31 1.40 22.07
N ALA A 62 -5.44 1.44 22.80
CA ALA A 62 -5.76 0.41 23.78
C ALA A 62 -5.84 -1.00 23.16
N LYS A 63 -6.35 -1.08 21.93
CA LYS A 63 -6.53 -2.34 21.21
C LYS A 63 -5.25 -2.83 20.53
N ASN A 64 -4.49 -1.94 19.90
CA ASN A 64 -3.48 -2.30 18.92
C ASN A 64 -2.04 -2.13 19.43
N LEU A 65 -1.78 -1.15 20.31
CA LEU A 65 -0.43 -0.88 20.82
C LEU A 65 0.20 -2.09 21.52
N PRO A 66 -0.53 -2.91 22.32
CA PRO A 66 0.04 -4.13 22.90
C PRO A 66 0.69 -5.05 21.87
N GLY A 67 0.13 -5.14 20.64
CA GLY A 67 0.72 -5.96 19.58
C GLY A 67 2.10 -5.48 19.13
N SER A 68 2.38 -4.18 19.20
CA SER A 68 3.72 -3.63 18.90
C SER A 68 4.67 -3.67 20.10
N LEU A 69 4.14 -3.74 21.33
CA LEU A 69 4.93 -3.78 22.56
C LEU A 69 5.37 -5.20 22.95
N VAL A 70 4.56 -6.21 22.62
CA VAL A 70 4.78 -7.62 22.94
C VAL A 70 5.30 -8.35 21.69
N GLN A 71 6.52 -8.00 21.29
CA GLN A 71 7.20 -8.58 20.12
C GLN A 71 8.34 -9.50 20.57
N GLN A 72 8.42 -10.69 19.99
CA GLN A 72 9.54 -11.60 20.14
C GLN A 72 10.68 -11.15 19.21
N TYR A 73 11.61 -10.38 19.78
CA TYR A 73 12.75 -9.86 19.05
C TYR A 73 14.07 -10.19 19.72
N ARG A 74 15.03 -10.70 18.93
CA ARG A 74 16.29 -11.26 19.44
C ARG A 74 17.25 -10.22 20.02
N THR A 75 17.04 -8.95 19.72
CA THR A 75 17.86 -7.82 20.19
C THR A 75 16.99 -6.74 20.80
N THR A 76 17.53 -5.54 20.99
CA THR A 76 16.79 -4.40 21.52
C THR A 76 15.88 -3.76 20.48
N HIS A 77 14.70 -3.37 20.93
CA HIS A 77 13.83 -2.46 20.19
C HIS A 77 13.29 -1.41 21.14
N GLU A 78 12.77 -0.33 20.57
CA GLU A 78 11.96 0.65 21.28
C GLU A 78 10.68 0.91 20.50
N VAL A 79 9.64 1.35 21.20
CA VAL A 79 8.38 1.77 20.59
C VAL A 79 8.18 3.23 20.92
N ILE A 80 8.13 4.08 19.90
CA ILE A 80 7.93 5.51 20.02
C ILE A 80 6.50 5.82 19.58
N VAL A 81 5.68 6.29 20.53
CA VAL A 81 4.36 6.81 20.24
C VAL A 81 4.41 8.34 20.27
N VAL A 82 4.14 8.97 19.13
CA VAL A 82 4.01 10.42 19.02
C VAL A 82 2.53 10.79 19.13
N ASP A 83 2.16 11.39 20.25
CA ASP A 83 0.81 11.91 20.49
C ASP A 83 0.71 13.33 19.89
N ASP A 84 0.02 13.46 18.77
CA ASP A 84 -0.13 14.68 17.98
C ASP A 84 -1.29 15.55 18.47
N ASN A 85 -1.14 16.08 19.70
CA ASN A 85 -2.08 17.01 20.30
C ASN A 85 -3.51 16.43 20.42
N SER A 86 -3.62 15.22 20.98
CA SER A 86 -4.91 14.58 21.29
C SER A 86 -5.71 15.35 22.33
N PHE A 87 -7.03 15.32 22.18
CA PHE A 87 -8.01 15.84 23.16
C PHE A 87 -8.74 14.72 23.92
N ASP A 88 -8.64 13.47 23.46
CA ASP A 88 -9.20 12.31 24.14
C ASP A 88 -8.24 11.75 25.22
N ASP A 89 -8.58 10.57 25.76
CA ASP A 89 -7.83 9.93 26.83
C ASP A 89 -6.49 9.29 26.39
N SER A 90 -6.02 9.54 25.16
CA SER A 90 -4.79 8.94 24.60
C SER A 90 -3.58 9.16 25.51
N LYS A 91 -3.45 10.38 26.06
CA LYS A 91 -2.36 10.74 26.97
C LYS A 91 -2.32 9.84 28.21
N TYR A 92 -3.42 9.76 28.95
CA TYR A 92 -3.50 9.00 30.19
C TYR A 92 -3.27 7.51 29.94
N LEU A 93 -3.81 6.98 28.84
CA LEU A 93 -3.58 5.61 28.42
C LEU A 93 -2.10 5.33 28.18
N LEU A 94 -1.40 6.22 27.47
CA LEU A 94 0.02 6.09 27.17
C LEU A 94 0.89 6.18 28.44
N GLU A 95 0.53 7.05 29.38
CA GLU A 95 1.20 7.14 30.69
C GLU A 95 1.10 5.82 31.48
N GLU A 96 -0.06 5.17 31.48
CA GLU A 96 -0.23 3.84 32.11
C GLU A 96 0.59 2.76 31.40
N PHE A 97 0.62 2.75 30.07
CA PHE A 97 1.47 1.81 29.32
C PHE A 97 2.96 2.01 29.63
N GLN A 98 3.44 3.25 29.79
CA GLN A 98 4.85 3.52 30.11
C GLN A 98 5.28 3.00 31.48
N LYS A 99 4.36 2.90 32.46
CA LYS A 99 4.67 2.31 33.77
C LYS A 99 5.08 0.84 33.61
N THR A 100 4.38 0.11 32.74
CA THR A 100 4.55 -1.33 32.48
C THR A 100 5.65 -1.62 31.46
N PHE A 101 5.67 -0.91 30.33
CA PHE A 101 6.56 -1.19 29.19
C PHE A 101 7.71 -0.18 29.13
N LYS A 102 8.90 -0.56 29.61
CA LYS A 102 10.07 0.33 29.68
C LYS A 102 10.64 0.72 28.31
N GLN A 103 10.36 -0.08 27.28
CA GLN A 103 10.72 0.21 25.88
C GLN A 103 9.78 1.21 25.21
N LEU A 104 8.68 1.61 25.86
CA LEU A 104 7.74 2.60 25.32
C LEU A 104 8.21 4.02 25.65
N HIS A 105 8.42 4.81 24.59
CA HIS A 105 8.76 6.21 24.65
C HIS A 105 7.62 7.05 24.05
N VAL A 106 6.98 7.85 24.89
CA VAL A 106 5.89 8.73 24.47
C VAL A 106 6.43 10.13 24.20
N VAL A 107 6.10 10.68 23.04
CA VAL A 107 6.44 12.06 22.66
C VAL A 107 5.14 12.85 22.52
N GLU A 108 4.86 13.71 23.50
CA GLU A 108 3.67 14.57 23.52
C GLU A 108 3.93 15.85 22.71
N LEU A 109 3.15 16.08 21.65
CA LEU A 109 3.11 17.34 20.93
C LEU A 109 1.96 18.18 21.47
N LYS A 110 2.29 19.31 22.10
CA LYS A 110 1.30 20.21 22.73
C LYS A 110 0.68 21.24 21.78
N GLN A 111 1.17 21.30 20.55
CA GLN A 111 0.75 22.28 19.56
C GLN A 111 0.77 21.67 18.17
N GLU A 112 -0.24 22.01 17.37
CA GLU A 112 -0.25 21.66 15.96
C GLU A 112 0.88 22.36 15.21
N ALA A 113 1.51 21.64 14.28
CA ALA A 113 2.45 22.26 13.36
C ALA A 113 1.73 23.22 12.42
N LYS A 114 2.04 24.52 12.56
CA LYS A 114 1.59 25.54 11.63
C LYS A 114 2.05 25.19 10.21
N PHE A 115 1.10 25.17 9.28
CA PHE A 115 1.33 24.94 7.83
C PHE A 115 1.80 23.53 7.42
N ILE A 116 1.84 22.54 8.32
CA ILE A 116 2.15 21.14 7.98
C ILE A 116 0.93 20.27 8.28
N PRO A 117 -0.02 20.13 7.34
CA PRO A 117 -1.20 19.30 7.55
C PRO A 117 -0.86 17.80 7.61
N GLY A 118 -1.57 17.08 8.48
CA GLY A 118 -1.54 15.62 8.56
C GLY A 118 -0.33 15.05 9.32
N LYS A 119 -0.07 13.74 9.13
CA LYS A 119 0.85 12.94 9.96
C LYS A 119 2.35 13.27 9.76
N LYS A 120 2.71 14.11 8.78
CA LYS A 120 4.13 14.36 8.41
C LYS A 120 4.94 14.99 9.52
N PHE A 121 4.37 15.93 10.27
CA PHE A 121 5.06 16.56 11.39
C PHE A 121 5.30 15.57 12.54
N PRO A 122 4.27 14.93 13.13
CA PRO A 122 4.50 13.97 14.20
C PRO A 122 5.40 12.81 13.78
N LEU A 123 5.26 12.32 12.54
CA LEU A 123 6.13 11.27 12.01
C LEU A 123 7.60 11.72 11.91
N SER A 124 7.86 12.97 11.48
CA SER A 124 9.23 13.53 11.47
C SER A 124 9.82 13.62 12.87
N ILE A 125 9.02 14.02 13.86
CA ILE A 125 9.46 14.06 15.26
C ILE A 125 9.77 12.65 15.75
N GLY A 126 8.90 11.66 15.49
CA GLY A 126 9.13 10.26 15.85
C GLY A 126 10.44 9.72 15.26
N ILE A 127 10.67 9.92 13.96
CA ILE A 127 11.89 9.47 13.27
C ILE A 127 13.13 10.19 13.82
N LYS A 128 13.01 11.49 14.16
CA LYS A 128 14.11 12.25 14.75
C LYS A 128 14.46 11.71 16.14
N THR A 129 13.46 11.41 16.95
CA THR A 129 13.60 10.89 18.32
C THR A 129 14.11 9.44 18.36
N ALA A 130 13.89 8.65 17.30
CA ALA A 130 14.37 7.27 17.18
C ALA A 130 15.86 7.13 17.57
N LYS A 131 16.15 6.28 18.54
CA LYS A 131 17.51 5.95 18.99
C LYS A 131 18.26 5.13 17.94
N TYR A 132 17.56 4.24 17.24
CA TYR A 132 18.18 3.29 16.33
C TYR A 132 18.08 3.72 14.87
N GLU A 133 18.96 3.11 14.06
CA GLU A 133 19.05 3.42 12.64
C GLU A 133 17.91 2.80 11.84
N LEU A 134 17.43 1.60 12.19
CA LEU A 134 16.28 1.01 11.52
C LEU A 134 14.99 1.54 12.16
N VAL A 135 14.17 2.23 11.35
CA VAL A 135 12.83 2.65 11.75
C VAL A 135 11.77 1.77 11.10
N LEU A 136 10.78 1.35 11.88
CA LEU A 136 9.63 0.57 11.44
C LEU A 136 8.36 1.37 11.74
N LEU A 137 7.57 1.63 10.71
CA LEU A 137 6.40 2.50 10.78
C LEU A 137 5.12 1.66 10.76
N THR A 138 4.19 2.05 11.61
CA THR A 138 2.81 1.60 11.56
C THR A 138 1.85 2.70 12.02
N ASP A 139 0.55 2.51 11.80
CA ASP A 139 -0.50 3.44 12.22
C ASP A 139 -1.10 2.99 13.56
N ALA A 140 -1.68 3.93 14.32
CA ALA A 140 -2.32 3.62 15.60
C ALA A 140 -3.52 2.66 15.44
N ASP A 141 -4.16 2.65 14.27
CA ASP A 141 -5.27 1.77 13.91
C ASP A 141 -4.83 0.40 13.36
N CYS A 142 -3.52 0.09 13.40
CA CYS A 142 -2.93 -1.13 12.89
C CYS A 142 -2.36 -2.00 14.01
N VAL A 143 -2.57 -3.31 13.91
CA VAL A 143 -1.97 -4.30 14.80
C VAL A 143 -1.07 -5.26 14.01
N PRO A 144 0.17 -5.55 14.48
CA PRO A 144 0.98 -6.62 13.89
C PRO A 144 0.24 -7.96 13.87
N ALA A 145 0.32 -8.69 12.76
CA ALA A 145 -0.36 -9.97 12.60
C ALA A 145 0.29 -11.10 13.43
N SER A 146 1.51 -10.87 13.93
CA SER A 146 2.34 -11.85 14.62
C SER A 146 3.23 -11.16 15.66
N GLU A 147 3.67 -11.94 16.65
CA GLU A 147 4.68 -11.52 17.62
C GLU A 147 6.10 -11.44 17.01
N PHE A 148 6.28 -11.93 15.78
CA PHE A 148 7.56 -11.92 15.05
C PHE A 148 7.68 -10.76 14.04
N TRP A 149 6.77 -9.79 14.05
CA TRP A 149 6.71 -8.73 13.04
C TRP A 149 8.03 -7.94 12.94
N ILE A 150 8.58 -7.50 14.08
CA ILE A 150 9.86 -6.75 14.10
C ILE A 150 11.01 -7.63 13.58
N ASP A 151 11.11 -8.87 14.07
CA ASP A 151 12.15 -9.84 13.68
C ASP A 151 12.13 -10.08 12.17
N LYS A 152 10.96 -10.41 11.64
CA LYS A 152 10.78 -10.73 10.22
C LYS A 152 10.94 -9.52 9.30
N MET A 153 10.52 -8.33 9.73
CA MET A 153 10.75 -7.11 8.96
C MET A 153 12.24 -6.80 8.88
N GLN A 154 12.96 -6.88 10.01
CA GLN A 154 14.39 -6.66 10.04
C GLN A 154 15.18 -7.71 9.25
N GLU A 155 14.74 -8.98 9.26
CA GLU A 155 15.34 -10.07 8.49
C GLU A 155 15.42 -9.77 6.98
N THR A 156 14.64 -8.81 6.46
CA THR A 156 14.72 -8.41 5.04
C THR A 156 15.96 -7.57 4.72
N TYR A 157 16.53 -6.85 5.68
CA TYR A 157 17.67 -5.94 5.43
C TYR A 157 18.96 -6.67 5.06
N GLU A 158 19.42 -6.46 3.84
CA GLU A 158 20.78 -6.78 3.38
C GLU A 158 21.70 -5.55 3.54
N GLU A 159 22.98 -5.68 3.21
CA GLU A 159 23.98 -4.60 3.33
C GLU A 159 23.56 -3.32 2.59
N ASP A 160 23.06 -3.49 1.35
CA ASP A 160 22.60 -2.41 0.46
C ASP A 160 21.16 -1.97 0.73
N THR A 161 20.42 -2.71 1.55
CA THR A 161 19.01 -2.44 1.78
C THR A 161 18.86 -1.26 2.71
N GLU A 162 18.09 -0.28 2.28
CA GLU A 162 17.77 0.90 3.07
C GLU A 162 16.27 1.09 3.27
N ILE A 163 15.43 0.43 2.45
CA ILE A 163 13.97 0.51 2.48
C ILE A 163 13.38 -0.90 2.32
N VAL A 164 12.42 -1.24 3.17
CA VAL A 164 11.62 -2.47 3.10
C VAL A 164 10.15 -2.12 3.02
N LEU A 165 9.51 -2.51 1.92
CA LEU A 165 8.08 -2.32 1.68
C LEU A 165 7.29 -3.54 2.18
N GLY A 166 6.42 -3.35 3.18
CA GLY A 166 5.57 -4.38 3.74
C GLY A 166 4.11 -4.27 3.28
N TYR A 167 3.34 -5.36 3.43
CA TYR A 167 1.91 -5.37 3.14
C TYR A 167 1.08 -5.08 4.39
N GLY A 168 0.10 -4.17 4.26
CA GLY A 168 -0.86 -3.82 5.31
C GLY A 168 -2.30 -4.22 4.92
N PRO A 169 -2.73 -5.47 5.15
CA PRO A 169 -4.10 -5.89 4.86
C PRO A 169 -5.14 -5.27 5.79
N TYR A 170 -6.41 -5.43 5.43
CA TYR A 170 -7.53 -5.16 6.34
C TYR A 170 -8.05 -6.44 6.96
N HIS A 171 -8.59 -6.36 8.18
CA HIS A 171 -9.28 -7.50 8.79
C HIS A 171 -10.39 -8.03 7.87
N LYS A 172 -10.46 -9.36 7.78
CA LYS A 172 -11.51 -10.06 7.03
C LYS A 172 -12.82 -9.94 7.79
N LYS A 173 -13.81 -9.30 7.18
CA LYS A 173 -15.16 -9.13 7.75
C LYS A 173 -16.21 -9.57 6.73
N ASN A 174 -17.40 -9.85 7.22
CA ASN A 174 -18.53 -10.17 6.36
C ASN A 174 -18.96 -8.93 5.55
N GLY A 175 -19.60 -9.18 4.40
CA GLY A 175 -20.20 -8.15 3.55
C GLY A 175 -19.37 -7.74 2.33
N LEU A 176 -20.07 -7.21 1.32
CA LEU A 176 -19.49 -6.83 0.04
C LEU A 176 -18.48 -5.69 0.18
N LEU A 177 -18.76 -4.69 1.03
CA LEU A 177 -17.87 -3.54 1.23
C LEU A 177 -16.47 -3.97 1.70
N ASN A 178 -16.36 -4.91 2.65
CA ASN A 178 -15.07 -5.41 3.11
C ASN A 178 -14.29 -6.11 1.99
N LYS A 179 -14.96 -6.95 1.18
CA LYS A 179 -14.34 -7.61 0.02
C LYS A 179 -13.81 -6.60 -1.00
N LEU A 180 -14.55 -5.54 -1.27
CA LEU A 180 -14.13 -4.48 -2.21
C LEU A 180 -12.95 -3.66 -1.67
N ILE A 181 -12.96 -3.33 -0.38
CA ILE A 181 -11.83 -2.64 0.29
C ILE A 181 -10.57 -3.51 0.22
N ARG A 182 -10.69 -4.79 0.57
CA ARG A 182 -9.57 -5.74 0.55
C ARG A 182 -9.07 -6.01 -0.86
N TRP A 183 -9.97 -6.16 -1.83
CA TRP A 183 -9.61 -6.29 -3.24
C TRP A 183 -8.76 -5.12 -3.74
N GLU A 184 -9.18 -3.89 -3.43
CA GLU A 184 -8.44 -2.70 -3.85
C GLU A 184 -7.09 -2.59 -3.15
N THR A 185 -7.03 -2.98 -1.87
CA THR A 185 -5.78 -3.01 -1.08
C THR A 185 -4.81 -4.04 -1.64
N PHE A 186 -5.31 -5.24 -1.95
CA PHE A 186 -4.59 -6.31 -2.62
C PHE A 186 -4.09 -5.89 -4.00
N HIS A 187 -4.93 -5.27 -4.81
CA HIS A 187 -4.60 -4.86 -6.17
C HIS A 187 -3.53 -3.76 -6.18
N THR A 188 -3.64 -2.79 -5.26
CA THR A 188 -2.62 -1.75 -5.04
C THR A 188 -1.30 -2.38 -4.56
N ALA A 189 -1.35 -3.34 -3.64
CA ALA A 189 -0.17 -4.06 -3.18
C ALA A 189 0.50 -4.87 -4.27
N MET A 190 -0.28 -5.58 -5.08
CA MET A 190 0.22 -6.29 -6.24
C MET A 190 0.95 -5.32 -7.19
N GLN A 191 0.45 -4.10 -7.40
CA GLN A 191 1.12 -3.10 -8.23
C GLN A 191 2.45 -2.62 -7.64
N TYR A 192 2.44 -2.03 -6.43
CA TYR A 192 3.66 -1.40 -5.92
C TYR A 192 4.75 -2.43 -5.58
N LEU A 193 4.39 -3.61 -5.07
CA LEU A 193 5.36 -4.68 -4.79
C LEU A 193 5.95 -5.24 -6.09
N SER A 194 5.12 -5.48 -7.12
CA SER A 194 5.62 -5.97 -8.42
C SER A 194 6.52 -4.95 -9.11
N TYR A 195 6.21 -3.66 -9.00
CA TYR A 195 7.05 -2.61 -9.55
C TYR A 195 8.36 -2.50 -8.78
N ALA A 196 8.35 -2.64 -7.45
CA ALA A 196 9.57 -2.70 -6.65
C ALA A 196 10.47 -3.87 -7.09
N ILE A 197 9.93 -5.08 -7.24
CA ILE A 197 10.68 -6.24 -7.76
C ILE A 197 11.21 -5.98 -9.18
N ALA A 198 10.47 -5.24 -10.00
CA ALA A 198 10.90 -4.84 -11.35
C ALA A 198 11.88 -3.66 -11.38
N GLY A 199 12.41 -3.22 -10.22
CA GLY A 199 13.35 -2.10 -10.12
C GLY A 199 12.70 -0.74 -10.38
N LYS A 200 11.41 -0.59 -10.07
CA LYS A 200 10.64 0.65 -10.22
C LYS A 200 9.80 0.97 -8.97
N PRO A 201 10.37 0.94 -7.75
CA PRO A 201 9.61 1.28 -6.55
C PRO A 201 9.09 2.72 -6.65
N TYR A 202 7.83 2.93 -6.23
CA TYR A 202 7.18 4.25 -6.30
C TYR A 202 6.27 4.56 -5.13
N MET A 203 5.94 3.56 -4.32
CA MET A 203 4.94 3.64 -3.26
C MET A 203 5.26 2.59 -2.20
N GLY A 204 4.97 2.93 -0.96
CA GLY A 204 4.89 2.05 0.20
C GLY A 204 3.74 2.54 1.07
N VAL A 205 3.27 1.73 2.02
CA VAL A 205 2.11 2.09 2.85
C VAL A 205 2.58 2.27 4.29
N GLY A 206 2.33 3.43 4.92
CA GLY A 206 2.82 3.74 6.28
C GLY A 206 2.33 2.82 7.37
N ARG A 207 1.27 2.06 7.09
CA ARG A 207 0.79 0.96 7.92
C ARG A 207 1.83 -0.14 8.12
N ASN A 208 2.68 -0.39 7.13
CA ASN A 208 3.74 -1.39 7.18
C ASN A 208 4.92 -0.99 6.29
N LEU A 209 5.80 -0.15 6.81
CA LEU A 209 6.94 0.37 6.08
C LEU A 209 8.16 0.44 6.99
N SER A 210 9.33 0.04 6.49
CA SER A 210 10.58 0.23 7.22
C SER A 210 11.61 0.90 6.33
N TYR A 211 12.42 1.77 6.93
CA TYR A 211 13.61 2.31 6.28
C TYR A 211 14.68 2.71 7.28
N LYS A 212 15.89 2.94 6.78
CA LYS A 212 17.00 3.52 7.55
C LYS A 212 16.74 5.00 7.84
N LYS A 213 16.93 5.41 9.09
CA LYS A 213 16.81 6.79 9.59
C LYS A 213 17.71 7.74 8.77
N SER A 214 18.92 7.32 8.41
CA SER A 214 19.83 8.09 7.56
C SER A 214 19.24 8.42 6.18
N VAL A 215 18.43 7.55 5.58
CA VAL A 215 17.74 7.81 4.30
C VAL A 215 16.78 8.98 4.46
N PHE A 216 16.02 8.99 5.56
CA PHE A 216 15.08 10.08 5.85
C PHE A 216 15.80 11.42 5.91
N PHE A 217 16.93 11.51 6.63
CA PHE A 217 17.71 12.75 6.71
C PHE A 217 18.39 13.11 5.39
N ARG A 218 18.94 12.14 4.67
CA ARG A 218 19.59 12.35 3.36
C ARG A 218 18.64 12.98 2.34
N HIS A 219 17.35 12.66 2.42
CA HIS A 219 16.30 13.24 1.58
C HIS A 219 15.56 14.44 2.21
N LYS A 220 16.07 14.98 3.33
CA LYS A 220 15.49 16.12 4.07
C LYS A 220 14.05 15.87 4.52
N GLY A 221 13.76 14.63 4.95
CA GLY A 221 12.46 14.20 5.46
C GLY A 221 11.31 14.48 4.49
N PHE A 222 10.22 15.05 5.00
CA PHE A 222 9.03 15.35 4.20
C PHE A 222 9.01 16.77 3.61
N THR A 223 10.08 17.57 3.74
CA THR A 223 10.09 19.00 3.40
C THR A 223 9.58 19.31 2.00
N ALA A 224 9.89 18.47 1.00
CA ALA A 224 9.43 18.64 -0.38
C ALA A 224 7.89 18.58 -0.55
N HIS A 225 7.19 17.98 0.42
CA HIS A 225 5.77 17.64 0.34
C HIS A 225 4.98 17.99 1.62
N ASN A 226 5.52 18.84 2.49
CA ASN A 226 4.89 19.25 3.75
C ASN A 226 3.51 19.87 3.57
N ASN A 227 3.28 20.62 2.48
CA ASN A 227 2.02 21.31 2.23
C ASN A 227 0.88 20.37 1.76
N ILE A 228 1.16 19.08 1.56
CA ILE A 228 0.18 18.09 1.09
C ILE A 228 -0.28 17.28 2.30
N ALA A 229 -1.59 17.17 2.52
CA ALA A 229 -2.14 16.48 3.71
C ALA A 229 -2.03 14.93 3.67
N SER A 230 -1.69 14.35 2.51
CA SER A 230 -1.58 12.90 2.30
C SER A 230 -0.30 12.55 1.54
N GLY A 231 0.00 11.26 1.39
CA GLY A 231 1.16 10.78 0.66
C GLY A 231 2.47 10.95 1.43
N ASP A 232 2.40 10.97 2.74
CA ASP A 232 3.51 10.82 3.68
C ASP A 232 4.46 9.71 3.23
N ASP A 233 3.94 8.49 3.06
CA ASP A 233 4.76 7.34 2.68
C ASP A 233 5.02 7.31 1.18
N ASP A 234 3.97 7.38 0.36
CA ASP A 234 4.08 7.25 -1.10
C ASP A 234 5.08 8.24 -1.71
N LEU A 235 5.04 9.50 -1.26
CA LEU A 235 5.90 10.56 -1.82
C LEU A 235 7.33 10.49 -1.30
N PHE A 236 7.51 10.02 -0.07
CA PHE A 236 8.85 9.74 0.46
C PHE A 236 9.49 8.58 -0.30
N ILE A 237 8.77 7.46 -0.47
CA ILE A 237 9.25 6.30 -1.23
C ILE A 237 9.54 6.67 -2.68
N LYS A 238 8.65 7.41 -3.34
CA LYS A 238 8.89 7.95 -4.69
C LYS A 238 10.22 8.74 -4.80
N THR A 239 10.66 9.40 -3.73
CA THR A 239 11.86 10.23 -3.70
C THR A 239 13.11 9.43 -3.31
N ALA A 240 13.01 8.58 -2.29
CA ALA A 240 14.14 7.91 -1.65
C ALA A 240 14.42 6.49 -2.20
N ALA A 241 13.42 5.82 -2.77
CA ALA A 241 13.55 4.45 -3.23
C ALA A 241 14.24 4.36 -4.60
N THR A 242 15.17 3.43 -4.68
CA THR A 242 15.93 3.07 -5.87
C THR A 242 15.82 1.55 -6.13
N PRO A 243 16.19 1.06 -7.32
CA PRO A 243 16.17 -0.36 -7.61
C PRO A 243 17.11 -1.19 -6.72
N THR A 244 18.16 -0.58 -6.17
CA THR A 244 19.20 -1.26 -5.40
C THR A 244 18.97 -1.20 -3.90
N ASN A 245 18.39 -0.10 -3.39
CA ASN A 245 18.22 0.08 -1.94
C ASN A 245 16.88 -0.41 -1.38
N THR A 246 15.98 -0.91 -2.23
CA THR A 246 14.61 -1.25 -1.86
C THR A 246 14.34 -2.74 -2.00
N LYS A 247 13.78 -3.35 -0.95
CA LYS A 247 13.29 -4.73 -0.95
C LYS A 247 11.82 -4.76 -0.55
N ILE A 248 11.17 -5.90 -0.80
CA ILE A 248 9.80 -6.16 -0.34
C ILE A 248 9.80 -7.24 0.72
N ASN A 249 8.83 -7.18 1.63
CA ASN A 249 8.51 -8.27 2.54
C ASN A 249 7.04 -8.68 2.39
N ILE A 250 6.84 -9.96 2.10
CA ILE A 250 5.51 -10.57 1.89
C ILE A 250 5.28 -11.77 2.81
N ASP A 251 6.11 -11.91 3.85
CA ASP A 251 5.88 -12.90 4.90
C ASP A 251 4.62 -12.51 5.69
N ALA A 252 3.71 -13.45 5.90
CA ALA A 252 2.45 -13.20 6.59
C ALA A 252 2.65 -12.74 8.04
N ASP A 253 3.75 -13.16 8.68
CA ASP A 253 4.13 -12.69 10.02
C ASP A 253 4.52 -11.21 10.05
N THR A 254 4.80 -10.62 8.88
CA THR A 254 5.19 -9.21 8.77
C THR A 254 4.02 -8.28 8.55
N PHE A 255 2.81 -8.79 8.37
CA PHE A 255 1.66 -7.95 8.03
C PHE A 255 1.21 -7.12 9.22
N THR A 256 0.65 -5.95 8.94
CA THR A 256 -0.08 -5.14 9.93
C THR A 256 -1.54 -5.01 9.49
N LEU A 257 -2.46 -5.34 10.38
CA LEU A 257 -3.88 -5.45 10.08
C LEU A 257 -4.59 -4.18 10.53
N SER A 258 -5.32 -3.55 9.62
CA SER A 258 -6.17 -2.39 9.94
C SER A 258 -7.65 -2.75 9.95
N GLU A 259 -8.43 -1.92 10.63
CA GLU A 259 -9.89 -1.99 10.57
C GLU A 259 -10.43 -1.40 9.25
N PRO A 260 -11.28 -2.12 8.49
CA PRO A 260 -11.88 -1.58 7.27
C PRO A 260 -12.89 -0.49 7.60
N ALA A 261 -13.11 0.43 6.65
CA ALA A 261 -14.18 1.42 6.75
C ALA A 261 -15.55 0.74 6.99
N LYS A 262 -16.35 1.30 7.90
CA LYS A 262 -17.65 0.73 8.30
C LYS A 262 -18.78 1.07 7.33
N SER A 263 -18.59 2.10 6.49
CA SER A 263 -19.60 2.56 5.53
C SER A 263 -18.99 2.99 4.20
N TRP A 264 -19.81 2.96 3.15
CA TRP A 264 -19.44 3.42 1.81
C TRP A 264 -19.00 4.89 1.79
N GLY A 265 -19.68 5.75 2.56
CA GLY A 265 -19.33 7.17 2.66
C GLY A 265 -17.96 7.40 3.28
N GLN A 266 -17.64 6.66 4.36
CA GLN A 266 -16.32 6.69 4.99
C GLN A 266 -15.23 6.21 4.01
N TRP A 267 -15.47 5.08 3.34
CA TRP A 267 -14.55 4.53 2.35
C TRP A 267 -14.30 5.50 1.18
N LEU A 268 -15.36 6.08 0.61
CA LEU A 268 -15.27 7.07 -0.46
C LEU A 268 -14.44 8.29 -0.05
N LYS A 269 -14.63 8.79 1.18
CA LYS A 269 -13.85 9.91 1.73
C LYS A 269 -12.36 9.55 1.85
N GLN A 270 -12.04 8.39 2.41
CA GLN A 270 -10.66 7.91 2.55
C GLN A 270 -9.97 7.75 1.18
N LYS A 271 -10.66 7.14 0.20
CA LYS A 271 -10.08 6.91 -1.13
C LYS A 271 -9.88 8.18 -1.94
N ARG A 272 -10.83 9.12 -1.89
CA ARG A 272 -10.65 10.44 -2.54
C ARG A 272 -9.42 11.18 -2.03
N ARG A 273 -9.10 11.07 -0.73
CA ARG A 273 -7.87 11.62 -0.15
C ARG A 273 -6.63 10.98 -0.78
N HIS A 274 -6.57 9.66 -0.82
CA HIS A 274 -5.41 8.93 -1.35
C HIS A 274 -5.16 9.20 -2.85
N TYR A 275 -6.22 9.23 -3.67
CA TYR A 275 -6.12 9.51 -5.11
C TYR A 275 -5.52 10.88 -5.45
N SER A 276 -5.69 11.87 -4.57
CA SER A 276 -5.14 13.20 -4.79
C SER A 276 -3.61 13.23 -4.82
N THR A 277 -2.96 12.24 -4.17
CA THR A 277 -1.51 12.09 -4.06
C THR A 277 -0.88 11.64 -5.38
N ALA A 278 -1.60 10.88 -6.20
CA ALA A 278 -1.08 10.31 -7.46
C ALA A 278 -0.58 11.38 -8.45
N LYS A 279 -1.07 12.62 -8.35
CA LYS A 279 -0.61 13.79 -9.13
C LYS A 279 0.86 14.12 -8.92
N TYR A 280 1.47 13.67 -7.85
CA TYR A 280 2.85 14.00 -7.50
C TYR A 280 3.85 12.89 -7.83
N TYR A 281 3.41 11.78 -8.43
CA TYR A 281 4.30 10.71 -8.88
C TYR A 281 5.18 11.12 -10.06
N LYS A 282 6.32 10.42 -10.26
CA LYS A 282 7.22 10.65 -11.41
C LYS A 282 6.48 10.31 -12.72
N GLY A 283 6.87 10.95 -13.83
CA GLY A 283 6.20 10.80 -15.13
C GLY A 283 6.06 9.34 -15.58
N ILE A 284 7.11 8.53 -15.39
CA ILE A 284 7.09 7.11 -15.72
C ILE A 284 6.04 6.32 -14.92
N HIS A 285 5.90 6.57 -13.62
CA HIS A 285 4.90 5.87 -12.80
C HIS A 285 3.48 6.32 -13.13
N LYS A 286 3.28 7.62 -13.42
CA LYS A 286 1.98 8.12 -13.91
C LYS A 286 1.60 7.45 -15.23
N PHE A 287 2.54 7.34 -16.17
CA PHE A 287 2.33 6.65 -17.44
C PHE A 287 1.98 5.17 -17.20
N LEU A 288 2.77 4.45 -16.40
CA LEU A 288 2.54 3.02 -16.14
C LEU A 288 1.21 2.76 -15.43
N LEU A 289 0.86 3.55 -14.42
CA LEU A 289 -0.40 3.39 -13.68
C LEU A 289 -1.60 3.82 -14.54
N GLY A 290 -1.45 4.91 -15.31
CA GLY A 290 -2.47 5.43 -16.21
C GLY A 290 -2.76 4.49 -17.37
N LEU A 291 -1.73 3.96 -18.02
CA LEU A 291 -1.86 2.99 -19.10
C LEU A 291 -2.56 1.70 -18.62
N TYR A 292 -2.17 1.19 -17.44
CA TYR A 292 -2.84 0.02 -16.86
C TYR A 292 -4.31 0.31 -16.54
N SER A 293 -4.60 1.42 -15.85
CA SER A 293 -5.97 1.80 -15.48
C SER A 293 -6.86 2.06 -16.71
N LEU A 294 -6.33 2.72 -17.73
CA LEU A 294 -7.01 2.96 -19.00
C LEU A 294 -7.28 1.64 -19.74
N SER A 295 -6.30 0.73 -19.76
CA SER A 295 -6.47 -0.58 -20.38
C SER A 295 -7.56 -1.41 -19.69
N GLN A 296 -7.66 -1.33 -18.35
CA GLN A 296 -8.73 -1.99 -17.58
C GLN A 296 -10.10 -1.37 -17.85
N PHE A 297 -10.17 -0.04 -17.88
CA PHE A 297 -11.39 0.69 -18.18
C PHE A 297 -11.93 0.39 -19.59
N LEU A 298 -11.07 0.33 -20.61
CA LEU A 298 -11.49 0.08 -21.99
C LEU A 298 -11.79 -1.38 -22.30
N PHE A 299 -11.31 -2.33 -21.49
CA PHE A 299 -11.35 -3.76 -21.81
C PHE A 299 -12.77 -4.30 -22.00
N TYR A 300 -13.66 -4.12 -21.01
CA TYR A 300 -15.02 -4.66 -21.07
C TYR A 300 -15.91 -4.01 -22.14
N PRO A 301 -15.90 -2.67 -22.33
CA PRO A 301 -16.60 -2.06 -23.46
C PRO A 301 -16.13 -2.59 -24.82
N LEU A 302 -14.82 -2.72 -25.03
CA LEU A 302 -14.26 -3.23 -26.28
C LEU A 302 -14.52 -4.73 -26.48
N LEU A 303 -14.56 -5.52 -25.41
CA LEU A 303 -14.97 -6.93 -25.45
C LEU A 303 -16.42 -7.06 -25.91
N ILE A 304 -17.34 -6.31 -25.30
CA ILE A 304 -18.77 -6.34 -25.65
C ILE A 304 -18.94 -5.89 -27.12
N ALA A 305 -18.30 -4.79 -27.52
CA ALA A 305 -18.38 -4.32 -28.90
C ALA A 305 -17.79 -5.34 -29.90
N SER A 306 -16.70 -6.02 -29.56
CA SER A 306 -16.10 -7.06 -30.41
C SER A 306 -16.99 -8.30 -30.56
N ILE A 307 -17.70 -8.69 -29.48
CA ILE A 307 -18.67 -9.78 -29.51
C ILE A 307 -19.84 -9.45 -30.43
N LEU A 308 -20.35 -8.22 -30.36
CA LEU A 308 -21.55 -7.79 -31.09
C LEU A 308 -21.27 -7.51 -32.58
N PHE A 309 -20.11 -6.92 -32.92
CA PHE A 309 -19.88 -6.34 -34.25
C PHE A 309 -18.82 -7.03 -35.10
N TYR A 310 -17.95 -7.89 -34.53
CA TYR A 310 -16.88 -8.55 -35.28
C TYR A 310 -17.09 -10.07 -35.37
N GLY A 311 -17.02 -10.76 -34.23
CA GLY A 311 -17.08 -12.22 -34.18
C GLY A 311 -16.83 -12.72 -32.77
N TRP A 312 -17.88 -13.26 -32.15
CA TRP A 312 -17.86 -13.65 -30.74
C TRP A 312 -16.81 -14.73 -30.45
N GLN A 313 -16.52 -15.65 -31.39
CA GLN A 313 -15.51 -16.70 -31.21
C GLN A 313 -14.11 -16.11 -30.99
N TYR A 314 -13.71 -15.15 -31.85
CA TYR A 314 -12.39 -14.51 -31.76
C TYR A 314 -12.29 -13.64 -30.50
N ALA A 315 -13.35 -12.91 -30.16
CA ALA A 315 -13.40 -12.11 -28.95
C ALA A 315 -13.25 -12.97 -27.68
N LEU A 316 -13.90 -14.14 -27.63
CA LEU A 316 -13.80 -15.07 -26.51
C LEU A 316 -12.42 -15.75 -26.42
N ILE A 317 -11.75 -16.03 -27.54
CA ILE A 317 -10.38 -16.55 -27.52
C ILE A 317 -9.43 -15.53 -26.86
N VAL A 318 -9.47 -14.27 -27.30
CA VAL A 318 -8.64 -13.19 -26.75
C VAL A 318 -8.96 -12.95 -25.28
N PHE A 319 -10.25 -12.93 -24.91
CA PHE A 319 -10.68 -12.88 -23.51
C PHE A 319 -10.16 -14.06 -22.69
N GLY A 320 -10.27 -15.29 -23.21
CA GLY A 320 -9.86 -16.51 -22.53
C GLY A 320 -8.36 -16.54 -22.21
N ILE A 321 -7.51 -16.11 -23.14
CA ILE A 321 -6.06 -16.00 -22.92
C ILE A 321 -5.76 -15.06 -21.75
N ARG A 322 -6.36 -13.86 -21.76
CA ARG A 322 -6.20 -12.89 -20.66
C ARG A 322 -6.77 -13.42 -19.35
N PHE A 323 -7.96 -14.02 -19.38
CA PHE A 323 -8.64 -14.57 -18.22
C PHE A 323 -7.81 -15.66 -17.52
N ILE A 324 -7.24 -16.60 -18.28
CA ILE A 324 -6.39 -17.67 -17.73
C ILE A 324 -5.15 -17.09 -17.06
N MET A 325 -4.40 -16.22 -17.75
CA MET A 325 -3.19 -15.64 -17.16
C MET A 325 -3.51 -14.78 -15.94
N GLN A 326 -4.56 -13.97 -16.02
CA GLN A 326 -5.02 -13.14 -14.91
C GLN A 326 -5.40 -14.02 -13.70
N GLY A 327 -6.15 -15.11 -13.90
CA GLY A 327 -6.52 -16.05 -12.85
C GLY A 327 -5.30 -16.67 -12.16
N ILE A 328 -4.31 -17.14 -12.94
CA ILE A 328 -3.06 -17.70 -12.39
C ILE A 328 -2.30 -16.67 -11.55
N VAL A 329 -2.12 -15.45 -12.07
CA VAL A 329 -1.40 -14.38 -11.39
C VAL A 329 -2.13 -13.96 -10.11
N TYR A 330 -3.44 -13.70 -10.19
CA TYR A 330 -4.24 -13.32 -9.02
C TYR A 330 -4.24 -14.39 -7.96
N TYR A 331 -4.47 -15.66 -8.29
CA TYR A 331 -4.44 -16.74 -7.31
C TYR A 331 -3.10 -16.80 -6.56
N LYS A 332 -1.97 -16.75 -7.29
CA LYS A 332 -0.63 -16.81 -6.70
C LYS A 332 -0.31 -15.59 -5.84
N CYS A 333 -0.65 -14.38 -6.31
CA CYS A 333 -0.48 -13.15 -5.54
C CYS A 333 -1.38 -13.14 -4.29
N MET A 334 -2.65 -13.54 -4.40
CA MET A 334 -3.58 -13.63 -3.27
C MET A 334 -3.10 -14.66 -2.25
N LYS A 335 -2.55 -15.79 -2.68
CA LYS A 335 -1.95 -16.77 -1.78
C LYS A 335 -0.78 -16.18 -0.99
N LYS A 336 0.07 -15.37 -1.63
CA LYS A 336 1.20 -14.69 -0.97
C LYS A 336 0.77 -13.61 0.01
N LEU A 337 -0.28 -12.86 -0.33
CA LEU A 337 -0.77 -11.75 0.48
C LEU A 337 -1.88 -12.17 1.45
N ASN A 338 -2.15 -13.47 1.59
CA ASN A 338 -3.20 -14.04 2.46
C ASN A 338 -4.64 -13.56 2.15
N GLU A 339 -4.96 -13.39 0.86
CA GLU A 339 -6.24 -12.88 0.33
C GLU A 339 -6.98 -13.93 -0.54
N THR A 340 -6.73 -15.23 -0.36
CA THR A 340 -7.25 -16.31 -1.22
C THR A 340 -8.77 -16.42 -1.25
N ASP A 341 -9.46 -15.96 -0.20
CA ASP A 341 -10.92 -15.94 -0.13
C ASP A 341 -11.58 -14.95 -1.11
N LEU A 342 -10.80 -14.01 -1.66
CA LEU A 342 -11.26 -13.12 -2.74
C LEU A 342 -11.22 -13.80 -4.12
N TYR A 343 -10.47 -14.90 -4.27
CA TYR A 343 -10.27 -15.53 -5.57
C TYR A 343 -11.57 -16.00 -6.23
N PRO A 344 -12.53 -16.65 -5.56
CA PRO A 344 -13.81 -17.01 -6.20
C PRO A 344 -14.59 -15.82 -6.78
N TRP A 345 -14.29 -14.60 -6.31
CA TRP A 345 -14.92 -13.35 -6.75
C TRP A 345 -14.09 -12.60 -7.79
N PHE A 346 -12.93 -13.10 -8.21
CA PHE A 346 -11.97 -12.30 -8.98
C PHE A 346 -12.55 -11.74 -10.28
N LEU A 347 -13.40 -12.49 -10.99
CA LEU A 347 -14.05 -12.00 -12.21
C LEU A 347 -15.02 -10.85 -11.91
N PHE A 348 -15.85 -11.00 -10.87
CA PHE A 348 -16.74 -9.94 -10.43
C PHE A 348 -15.95 -8.71 -9.98
N LEU A 349 -14.86 -8.90 -9.24
CA LEU A 349 -13.99 -7.84 -8.76
C LEU A 349 -13.18 -7.17 -9.89
N ASP A 350 -12.86 -7.90 -10.95
CA ASP A 350 -12.23 -7.36 -12.15
C ASP A 350 -13.21 -6.49 -12.95
N ILE A 351 -14.46 -6.93 -13.12
CA ILE A 351 -15.54 -6.11 -13.70
C ILE A 351 -15.78 -4.88 -12.82
N TRP A 352 -15.76 -5.02 -11.49
CA TRP A 352 -15.90 -3.91 -10.56
C TRP A 352 -14.85 -2.81 -10.79
N MET A 353 -13.64 -3.14 -11.24
CA MET A 353 -12.61 -2.15 -11.53
C MET A 353 -13.05 -1.13 -12.60
N PHE A 354 -13.88 -1.53 -13.56
CA PHE A 354 -14.48 -0.61 -14.53
C PHE A 354 -15.28 0.50 -13.84
N PHE A 355 -16.20 0.13 -12.95
CA PHE A 355 -17.02 1.06 -12.18
C PHE A 355 -16.19 1.88 -11.19
N TYR A 356 -15.22 1.25 -10.55
CA TYR A 356 -14.29 1.90 -9.64
C TYR A 356 -13.54 3.06 -10.32
N TYR A 357 -13.03 2.86 -11.54
CA TYR A 357 -12.35 3.93 -12.28
C TYR A 357 -13.31 5.07 -12.67
N ILE A 358 -14.58 4.79 -12.94
CA ILE A 358 -15.59 5.85 -13.16
C ILE A 358 -15.76 6.68 -11.89
N ILE A 359 -15.91 6.04 -10.73
CA ILE A 359 -16.16 6.71 -9.45
C ILE A 359 -14.98 7.59 -9.01
N PHE A 360 -13.74 7.09 -9.18
CA PHE A 360 -12.54 7.75 -8.65
C PHE A 360 -11.75 8.58 -9.68
N SER A 361 -12.02 8.46 -10.98
CA SER A 361 -11.42 9.37 -11.99
C SER A 361 -11.77 10.84 -11.71
N LEU A 362 -12.99 11.12 -11.25
CA LEU A 362 -13.42 12.47 -10.84
C LEU A 362 -12.66 12.99 -9.61
N ALA A 363 -12.13 12.09 -8.76
CA ALA A 363 -11.33 12.49 -7.61
C ALA A 363 -9.96 13.06 -8.03
N LEU A 364 -9.44 12.68 -9.20
CA LEU A 364 -8.22 13.25 -9.77
C LEU A 364 -8.39 14.71 -10.18
N ILE A 365 -9.60 15.24 -10.30
CA ILE A 365 -9.81 16.64 -10.70
C ILE A 365 -9.96 17.54 -9.46
N ARG A 366 -10.44 17.01 -8.33
CA ARG A 366 -10.70 17.78 -7.11
C ARG A 366 -9.45 18.01 -6.25
N ARG A 367 -9.43 19.11 -5.48
CA ARG A 367 -8.37 19.42 -4.51
C ARG A 367 -8.56 18.57 -3.23
N PRO A 368 -7.49 18.06 -2.61
CA PRO A 368 -7.59 17.32 -1.34
C PRO A 368 -8.14 18.19 -0.20
N GLY A 369 -8.94 17.58 0.68
CA GLY A 369 -9.32 18.19 1.94
C GLY A 369 -8.13 18.32 2.90
N ARG A 370 -8.16 19.32 3.80
CA ARG A 370 -7.03 19.68 4.68
C ARG A 370 -6.95 18.92 6.02
N LYS A 371 -7.93 18.05 6.35
CA LYS A 371 -8.00 17.34 7.63
C LYS A 371 -7.63 15.85 7.50
N TRP A 372 -7.02 15.33 8.58
CA TRP A 372 -6.58 13.93 8.76
C TRP A 372 -7.73 12.93 8.76
#